data_AF-A0A292Q349-F1
#
_entry.id   AF-A0A292Q349-F1
#
_cell.length_a   1.000
_cell.length_b   1.000
_cell.length_c   1.000
_cell.angle_alpha   90.00
_cell.angle_beta   90.00
_cell.angle_gamma   90.00
#
_symmetry.space_group_name_H-M   'P 1'
#
loop_
_entity.id
_entity.type
_entity.pdbx_description
1 polymer ?
#
loop_
_entity_poly.entity_id
_entity_poly.type
_entity_poly.pdbx_seq_one_letter_code
_entity_poly.pdbx_strand_id
1 'polypeptide(L)'
;MEGVGIGSSIREGNNIAHGRDVVTDICLLKNGLITYHQTFKYLYGLDWRTASELIGHPHIVSIMNHRATILHDHPGWNRQEEFDELITWTRTADDDDLAKFATDETGWMWAKRKFFLVMGGKP
;
A
#
# COMPACT_ATOMS: atom_id res chain seq x y z
N MET A 1 35.29 4.99 26.34
CA MET A 1 34.22 5.61 25.52
C MET A 1 33.86 4.60 24.46
N GLU A 2 32.85 3.77 24.72
CA GLU A 2 32.37 2.77 23.78
C GLU A 2 31.43 3.44 22.78
N GLY A 3 31.70 3.24 21.48
CA GLY A 3 30.95 3.83 20.39
C GLY A 3 29.50 3.33 20.39
N VAL A 4 28.59 4.24 20.67
CA VAL A 4 27.14 4.00 20.62
C VAL A 4 26.71 3.80 19.17
N GLY A 5 26.46 2.55 18.79
CA GLY A 5 25.16 2.16 18.23
C GLY A 5 24.74 2.70 16.86
N ILE A 6 25.62 2.79 15.85
CA ILE A 6 25.19 3.08 14.47
C ILE A 6 24.16 2.03 13.98
N GLY A 7 24.27 0.77 14.44
CA GLY A 7 23.36 -0.32 14.05
C GLY A 7 21.94 -0.27 14.61
N SER A 8 21.67 0.41 15.74
CA SER A 8 20.29 0.54 16.26
C SER A 8 19.52 1.61 15.49
N SER A 9 20.19 2.70 15.12
CA SER A 9 19.60 3.84 14.40
C SER A 9 19.16 3.50 12.97
N ILE A 10 19.76 2.51 12.31
CA ILE A 10 19.34 2.08 10.96
C ILE A 10 18.12 1.15 11.03
N ARG A 11 18.01 0.30 12.06
CA ARG A 11 16.85 -0.60 12.20
C ARG A 11 15.62 0.16 12.73
N GLU A 12 15.81 1.08 13.68
CA GLU A 12 14.80 2.06 14.07
C GLU A 12 14.53 3.05 12.95
N GLY A 13 15.55 3.53 12.25
CA GLY A 13 15.42 4.39 11.08
C GLY A 13 14.65 3.72 9.94
N ASN A 14 14.85 2.42 9.70
CA ASN A 14 14.04 1.64 8.75
C ASN A 14 12.61 1.45 9.27
N ASN A 15 12.40 1.14 10.55
CA ASN A 15 11.05 1.03 11.10
C ASN A 15 10.28 2.37 11.13
N ILE A 16 11.00 3.49 11.26
CA ILE A 16 10.43 4.85 11.27
C ILE A 16 10.28 5.40 9.84
N ALA A 17 11.21 5.11 8.92
CA ALA A 17 11.15 5.53 7.52
C ALA A 17 10.17 4.69 6.70
N HIS A 18 10.04 3.40 6.98
CA HIS A 18 9.03 2.50 6.41
C HIS A 18 7.75 2.52 7.24
N GLY A 19 7.19 3.71 7.48
CA GLY A 19 5.95 3.92 8.24
C GLY A 19 4.69 3.28 7.63
N ARG A 20 4.85 2.22 6.83
CA ARG A 20 3.84 1.57 6.00
C ARG A 20 3.18 2.59 5.07
N ASP A 21 3.96 3.58 4.66
CA ASP A 21 3.56 4.60 3.71
C ASP A 21 4.22 4.34 2.36
N VAL A 22 3.41 3.78 1.46
CA VAL A 22 3.81 3.44 0.10
C VAL A 22 4.34 4.65 -0.67
N VAL A 23 3.83 5.86 -0.40
CA VAL A 23 4.26 7.07 -1.10
C VAL A 23 5.70 7.41 -0.74
N THR A 24 6.01 7.41 0.56
CA THR A 24 7.38 7.62 1.05
C THR A 24 8.32 6.54 0.52
N ASP A 25 7.93 5.27 0.59
CA ASP A 25 8.78 4.16 0.14
C ASP A 25 9.05 4.19 -1.37
N ILE A 26 8.08 4.58 -2.20
CA ILE A 26 8.28 4.83 -3.63
C ILE A 26 9.28 5.96 -3.83
N CYS A 27 9.14 7.08 -3.10
CA CYS A 27 10.06 8.20 -3.19
C CYS A 27 11.50 7.79 -2.83
N LEU A 28 11.68 7.02 -1.76
CA LEU A 28 13.00 6.52 -1.35
C LEU A 28 13.61 5.58 -2.39
N LEU A 29 12.82 4.66 -2.96
CA LEU A 29 13.28 3.75 -4.04
C LEU A 29 13.64 4.52 -5.31
N LYS A 30 12.79 5.48 -5.71
CA LYS A 30 12.99 6.28 -6.92
C LYS A 30 14.27 7.12 -6.87
N ASN A 31 14.65 7.59 -5.67
CA ASN A 31 15.87 8.36 -5.44
C ASN A 31 17.09 7.48 -5.07
N GLY A 32 16.95 6.15 -5.06
CA GLY A 32 18.04 5.23 -4.73
C GLY A 32 18.49 5.27 -3.26
N LEU A 33 17.65 5.82 -2.36
CA LEU A 33 17.94 5.90 -0.93
C LEU A 33 17.70 4.56 -0.21
N ILE A 34 16.86 3.71 -0.79
CA ILE A 34 16.68 2.30 -0.41
C ILE A 34 16.71 1.42 -1.66
N THR A 35 17.04 0.13 -1.50
CA THR A 35 17.18 -0.82 -2.62
C THR A 35 16.40 -2.13 -2.41
N TYR A 36 15.54 -2.19 -1.38
CA TYR A 36 14.81 -3.39 -0.97
C TYR A 36 13.56 -3.65 -1.83
N HIS A 37 13.73 -3.85 -3.14
CA HIS A 37 12.62 -4.05 -4.09
C HIS A 37 11.71 -5.24 -3.73
N GLN A 38 12.29 -6.35 -3.25
CA GLN A 38 11.51 -7.54 -2.87
C GLN A 38 10.67 -7.29 -1.62
N THR A 39 11.23 -6.59 -0.63
CA THR A 39 10.48 -6.18 0.57
C THR A 39 9.33 -5.26 0.21
N PHE A 40 9.56 -4.28 -0.67
CA PHE A 40 8.49 -3.41 -1.17
C PHE A 40 7.36 -4.23 -1.80
N LYS A 41 7.69 -5.13 -2.73
CA LYS A 41 6.71 -5.98 -3.39
C LYS A 41 5.96 -6.88 -2.41
N TYR A 42 6.70 -7.45 -1.44
CA TYR A 42 6.10 -8.25 -0.40
C TYR A 42 5.13 -7.47 0.48
N LEU A 43 5.42 -6.20 0.83
CA LEU A 43 4.60 -5.37 1.71
C LEU A 43 3.40 -4.73 1.01
N TYR A 44 3.59 -4.22 -0.21
CA TYR A 44 2.57 -3.45 -0.93
C TYR A 44 1.85 -4.26 -2.02
N GLY A 45 2.32 -5.46 -2.35
CA GLY A 45 1.67 -6.36 -3.31
C GLY A 45 2.03 -6.08 -4.77
N LEU A 46 2.74 -4.97 -5.04
CA LEU A 46 3.09 -4.50 -6.39
C LEU A 46 4.58 -4.18 -6.47
N ASP A 47 5.15 -4.23 -7.68
CA ASP A 47 6.45 -3.60 -7.87
C ASP A 47 6.33 -2.07 -7.73
N TRP A 48 7.39 -1.41 -7.26
CA TRP A 48 7.34 0.01 -6.94
C TRP A 48 7.10 0.93 -8.15
N ARG A 49 7.44 0.49 -9.37
CA ARG A 49 7.17 1.27 -10.59
C ARG A 49 5.68 1.22 -10.90
N THR A 50 5.07 0.03 -10.88
CA THR A 50 3.62 -0.14 -10.99
C THR A 50 2.88 0.64 -9.90
N ALA A 51 3.33 0.54 -8.64
CA ALA A 51 2.72 1.29 -7.54
C ALA A 51 2.81 2.81 -7.78
N SER A 52 3.94 3.31 -8.29
CA SER A 52 4.13 4.72 -8.62
C SER A 52 3.19 5.25 -9.69
N GLU A 53 2.65 4.41 -10.56
CA GLU A 53 1.64 4.80 -11.55
C GLU A 53 0.25 4.97 -10.90
N LEU A 54 0.01 4.29 -9.77
CA LEU A 54 -1.30 4.19 -9.14
C LEU A 54 -1.45 5.03 -7.87
N ILE A 55 -0.38 5.62 -7.35
CA ILE A 55 -0.44 6.45 -6.13
C ILE A 55 -1.27 7.73 -6.29
N GLY A 56 -1.65 8.10 -7.53
CA GLY A 56 -2.63 9.16 -7.77
C GLY A 56 -4.05 8.82 -7.30
N HIS A 57 -4.31 7.54 -6.99
CA HIS A 57 -5.60 7.06 -6.53
C HIS A 57 -5.60 6.82 -5.01
N PRO A 58 -6.28 7.66 -4.19
CA PRO A 58 -6.21 7.58 -2.73
C PRO A 58 -6.64 6.24 -2.14
N HIS A 59 -7.59 5.55 -2.77
CA HIS A 59 -8.04 4.22 -2.33
C HIS A 59 -6.96 3.15 -2.55
N ILE A 60 -6.16 3.26 -3.62
CA ILE A 60 -5.02 2.36 -3.85
C ILE A 60 -3.93 2.59 -2.80
N VAL A 61 -3.60 3.84 -2.50
CA VAL A 61 -2.68 4.18 -1.40
C VAL A 61 -3.16 3.57 -0.08
N SER A 62 -4.45 3.72 0.22
CA SER A 62 -5.05 3.20 1.45
C SER A 62 -4.93 1.68 1.58
N ILE A 63 -5.28 0.92 0.53
CA ILE A 63 -5.18 -0.56 0.58
C ILE A 63 -3.73 -1.05 0.62
N MET A 64 -2.80 -0.37 -0.06
CA MET A 64 -1.38 -0.72 -0.03
C MET A 64 -0.81 -0.52 1.38
N ASN A 65 -1.09 0.62 1.99
CA ASN A 65 -0.64 0.94 3.36
C ASN A 65 -1.29 -0.01 4.38
N HIS A 66 -2.57 -0.33 4.21
CA HIS A 66 -3.27 -1.29 5.06
C HIS A 66 -2.66 -2.69 4.98
N ARG A 67 -2.39 -3.18 3.76
CA ARG A 67 -1.74 -4.46 3.53
C ARG A 67 -0.36 -4.52 4.19
N ALA A 68 0.46 -3.47 4.00
CA ALA A 68 1.78 -3.38 4.63
C ALA A 68 1.69 -3.37 6.16
N THR A 69 0.70 -2.66 6.72
CA THR A 69 0.41 -2.64 8.16
C THR A 69 0.09 -4.03 8.68
N ILE A 70 -0.82 -4.75 8.03
CA ILE A 70 -1.19 -6.11 8.45
C ILE A 70 0.02 -7.03 8.38
N LEU A 71 0.74 -7.06 7.25
CA LEU A 71 1.88 -7.97 7.09
C LEU A 71 3.03 -7.70 8.08
N HIS A 72 3.20 -6.46 8.51
CA HIS A 72 4.15 -6.13 9.55
C HIS A 72 3.71 -6.66 10.92
N ASP A 73 2.43 -6.49 11.29
CA ASP A 73 1.94 -6.83 12.63
C ASP A 73 1.56 -8.31 12.77
N HIS A 74 1.07 -8.92 11.69
CA HIS A 74 0.60 -10.30 11.63
C HIS A 74 0.90 -10.93 10.25
N PRO A 75 1.73 -11.99 10.19
CA PRO A 75 1.95 -12.71 8.94
C PRO A 75 0.70 -13.54 8.60
N GLY A 76 -0.24 -12.96 7.85
CA GLY A 76 -1.48 -13.67 7.51
C GLY A 76 -2.45 -12.97 6.56
N TRP A 77 -2.03 -11.90 5.87
CA TRP A 77 -2.92 -11.20 4.94
C TRP A 77 -3.27 -12.11 3.74
N ASN A 78 -4.56 -12.31 3.50
CA ASN A 78 -5.09 -13.29 2.55
C ASN A 78 -6.08 -12.71 1.53
N ARG A 79 -6.08 -11.39 1.34
CA ARG A 79 -7.00 -10.67 0.44
C ARG A 79 -6.38 -10.33 -0.93
N GLN A 80 -5.47 -11.19 -1.41
CA GLN A 80 -4.70 -10.92 -2.63
C GLN A 80 -5.60 -10.85 -3.86
N GLU A 81 -6.61 -11.71 -3.94
CA GLU A 81 -7.57 -11.72 -5.05
C GLU A 81 -8.37 -10.41 -5.12
N GLU A 82 -8.97 -9.99 -4.00
CA GLU A 82 -9.76 -8.74 -3.97
C GLU A 82 -8.90 -7.49 -4.20
N PHE A 83 -7.63 -7.53 -3.76
CA PHE A 83 -6.66 -6.49 -4.04
C PHE A 83 -6.36 -6.41 -5.54
N ASP A 84 -6.02 -7.53 -6.18
CA ASP A 84 -5.65 -7.57 -7.60
C ASP A 84 -6.82 -7.15 -8.51
N GLU A 85 -8.05 -7.54 -8.16
CA GLU A 85 -9.27 -7.09 -8.82
C GLU A 85 -9.45 -5.57 -8.73
N LEU A 86 -9.20 -4.98 -7.56
CA LEU A 86 -9.34 -3.54 -7.34
C LEU A 86 -8.25 -2.74 -8.09
N ILE A 87 -7.02 -3.26 -8.15
CA ILE A 87 -5.95 -2.70 -9.00
C ILE A 87 -6.38 -2.72 -10.47
N THR A 88 -6.90 -3.85 -10.93
CA THR A 88 -7.33 -4.04 -12.33
C THR A 88 -8.43 -3.05 -12.69
N TRP A 89 -9.46 -2.93 -11.85
CA TRP A 89 -10.55 -1.98 -12.06
C TRP A 89 -10.05 -0.53 -12.07
N THR A 90 -9.19 -0.15 -11.13
CA THR A 90 -8.70 1.23 -11.03
C THR A 90 -7.95 1.66 -12.29
N ARG A 91 -7.24 0.74 -12.96
CA ARG A 91 -6.52 1.01 -14.21
C ARG A 91 -7.43 1.26 -15.41
N THR A 92 -8.67 0.79 -15.36
CA THR A 92 -9.64 0.89 -16.46
C THR A 92 -10.83 1.78 -16.13
N ALA A 93 -10.97 2.21 -14.88
CA ALA A 93 -12.02 3.12 -14.43
C ALA A 93 -11.82 4.50 -15.06
N ASP A 94 -12.93 5.09 -15.53
CA ASP A 94 -12.94 6.48 -15.95
C ASP A 94 -13.14 7.43 -14.76
N ASP A 95 -13.09 8.73 -15.02
CA ASP A 95 -13.23 9.76 -13.98
C ASP A 95 -14.60 9.70 -13.29
N ASP A 96 -15.66 9.32 -14.01
CA ASP A 96 -17.01 9.18 -13.46
C ASP A 96 -17.10 7.99 -12.49
N ASP A 97 -16.49 6.86 -12.84
CA ASP A 97 -16.41 5.67 -11.99
C ASP A 97 -15.60 5.94 -10.72
N LEU A 98 -14.47 6.66 -10.84
CA LEU A 98 -13.66 7.08 -9.70
C LEU A 98 -14.41 8.07 -8.79
N ALA A 99 -15.14 9.01 -9.38
CA ALA A 99 -15.97 9.96 -8.63
C ALA A 99 -17.09 9.25 -7.85
N LYS A 100 -17.80 8.31 -8.49
CA LYS A 100 -18.83 7.50 -7.83
C LYS A 100 -18.22 6.69 -6.68
N PHE A 101 -17.06 6.08 -6.91
CA PHE A 101 -16.36 5.30 -5.86
C PHE A 101 -16.04 6.16 -4.63
N ALA A 102 -15.60 7.40 -4.83
CA ALA A 102 -15.27 8.32 -3.75
C ALA A 102 -16.51 8.64 -2.89
N THR A 103 -17.68 8.77 -3.52
CA THR A 103 -18.95 9.11 -2.87
C THR A 103 -19.76 7.92 -2.37
N ASP A 104 -19.44 6.69 -2.78
CA ASP A 104 -20.13 5.49 -2.31
C ASP A 104 -19.67 5.11 -0.91
N GLU A 105 -20.37 5.62 0.11
CA GLU A 105 -20.11 5.30 1.52
C GLU A 105 -20.65 3.92 1.93
N THR A 106 -21.60 3.40 1.15
CA THR A 106 -22.42 2.23 1.48
C THR A 106 -21.99 0.94 0.79
N GLY A 107 -20.97 0.99 -0.07
CA GLY A 107 -20.48 -0.17 -0.79
C GLY A 107 -21.47 -0.73 -1.82
N TRP A 108 -22.28 0.10 -2.47
CA TRP A 108 -23.16 -0.39 -3.54
C TRP A 108 -22.38 -0.72 -4.81
N MET A 109 -21.34 0.03 -5.11
CA MET A 109 -20.43 -0.25 -6.21
C MET A 109 -19.61 -1.50 -5.91
N TRP A 110 -19.46 -2.36 -6.92
CA TRP A 110 -18.65 -3.57 -6.81
C TRP A 110 -17.22 -3.25 -6.33
N ALA A 111 -16.58 -2.23 -6.89
CA ALA A 111 -15.22 -1.83 -6.52
C ALA A 111 -15.14 -1.38 -5.04
N LYS A 112 -16.16 -0.67 -4.54
CA LYS A 112 -16.20 -0.25 -3.14
C LYS A 112 -16.37 -1.43 -2.18
N ARG A 113 -17.17 -2.43 -2.55
CA ARG A 113 -17.26 -3.70 -1.78
C ARG A 113 -15.91 -4.39 -1.70
N LYS A 114 -15.19 -4.48 -2.82
CA LYS A 114 -13.84 -5.07 -2.86
C LYS A 114 -12.87 -4.28 -1.98
N PHE A 115 -12.92 -2.95 -2.04
CA PHE A 115 -12.17 -2.09 -1.12
C PHE A 115 -12.47 -2.41 0.35
N PHE A 116 -13.74 -2.51 0.76
CA PHE A 116 -14.07 -2.84 2.14
C PHE A 116 -13.61 -4.24 2.56
N LEU A 117 -13.71 -5.24 1.67
CA LEU A 117 -13.19 -6.58 1.91
C LEU A 117 -11.68 -6.59 2.14
N VAL A 118 -10.92 -5.83 1.33
CA VAL A 118 -9.47 -5.68 1.48
C VAL A 118 -9.12 -4.98 2.79
N MET A 119 -9.91 -3.98 3.18
CA MET A 119 -9.72 -3.19 4.40
C MET A 119 -10.25 -3.88 5.68
N GLY A 120 -10.82 -5.09 5.59
CA GLY A 120 -11.42 -5.79 6.72
C GLY A 120 -12.68 -5.12 7.29
N GLY A 121 -13.29 -4.20 6.54
CA GLY A 121 -14.51 -3.50 6.91
C GLY A 121 -15.77 -4.30 6.52
N LYS A 122 -16.89 -4.02 7.19
CA LYS A 122 -18.21 -4.37 6.67
C LYS A 122 -18.62 -3.32 5.62
N PRO A 123 -19.24 -3.73 4.50
CA PRO A 123 -19.90 -2.78 3.61
C PRO A 123 -21.05 -2.06 4.32
#